data_AF-A0A8C4RZ28-F1
#
_entry.id   AF-A0A8C4RZ28-F1
#
_cell.length_a   1.000
_cell.length_b   1.000
_cell.length_c   1.000
_cell.angle_alpha   90.00
_cell.angle_beta   90.00
_cell.angle_gamma   90.00
#
_symmetry.space_group_name_H-M   'P 1'
#
loop_
_entity.id
_entity.type
_entity.pdbx_description
1 polymer ?
#
loop_
_entity_poly.entity_id
_entity_poly.type
_entity_poly.pdbx_seq_one_letter_code
_entity_poly.pdbx_strand_id
1 'polypeptide(L)'
;TGLDLQKVFRPVKMEMKHPSYHLMTDEQLFEQKKPTGQMLQIVPVLPERKPVCDILAVDITFNVPHRERFIVTREPDGTLCKATCVERDWMVQIYFPYKGRQLTAPAVFEEGLRRPIVHEVILNYRSRRIIHHLTYENIDQHGNCDLLCSTHHFGRMVWYLGSKIRIDGLIIDMILRGLIHDAESAVELYHMMYSQFQSVKEATVQQASRIDLLKVRCILFYLVVYCVTGCYEILKHNSVFEHLHM
;
A
#
# COMPACT_ATOMS: atom_id res chain seq x y z
N THR A 1 -7.36 7.41 0.65
CA THR A 1 -7.10 6.54 -0.53
C THR A 1 -7.48 7.20 -1.84
N GLY A 2 -8.57 7.97 -1.87
CA GLY A 2 -9.14 8.51 -3.10
C GLY A 2 -9.91 7.47 -3.92
N LEU A 3 -10.74 7.97 -4.84
CA LEU A 3 -11.38 7.20 -5.89
C LEU A 3 -11.37 8.05 -7.17
N ASP A 4 -10.45 7.72 -8.07
CA ASP A 4 -10.44 8.23 -9.44
C ASP A 4 -10.84 7.10 -10.40
N LEU A 5 -12.03 7.23 -10.99
CA LEU A 5 -12.58 6.28 -11.93
C LEU A 5 -11.73 6.18 -13.22
N GLN A 6 -11.11 7.28 -13.67
CA GLN A 6 -10.28 7.28 -14.88
C GLN A 6 -9.00 6.46 -14.68
N LYS A 7 -8.39 6.58 -13.51
CA LYS A 7 -7.20 5.79 -13.14
C LYS A 7 -7.52 4.33 -12.87
N VAL A 8 -8.63 4.03 -12.17
CA VAL A 8 -9.06 2.65 -11.86
C VAL A 8 -9.46 1.88 -13.13
N PHE A 9 -10.20 2.52 -14.05
CA PHE A 9 -10.69 1.90 -15.28
C PHE A 9 -9.87 2.29 -16.52
N ARG A 10 -8.56 2.55 -16.34
CA ARG A 10 -7.68 2.89 -17.47
C ARG A 10 -7.69 1.80 -18.56
N PRO A 11 -7.63 2.15 -19.86
CA PRO A 11 -7.58 1.17 -20.93
C PRO A 11 -6.36 0.24 -20.80
N VAL A 12 -6.62 -1.07 -20.73
CA VAL A 12 -5.57 -2.11 -20.71
C VAL A 12 -5.39 -2.68 -22.12
N LYS A 13 -4.14 -2.91 -22.53
CA LYS A 13 -3.83 -3.59 -23.79
C LYS A 13 -4.30 -5.04 -23.73
N MET A 14 -5.42 -5.33 -24.38
CA MET A 14 -6.01 -6.66 -24.53
C MET A 14 -6.66 -6.79 -25.92
N GLU A 15 -7.07 -7.98 -26.31
CA GLU A 15 -7.86 -8.20 -27.52
C GLU A 15 -9.17 -7.41 -27.43
N MET A 16 -9.32 -6.40 -28.30
CA MET A 16 -10.44 -5.47 -28.23
C MET A 16 -11.70 -6.10 -28.81
N LYS A 17 -12.77 -6.09 -28.01
CA LYS A 17 -14.14 -6.38 -28.49
C LYS A 17 -14.80 -5.06 -28.93
N HIS A 18 -15.78 -5.16 -29.82
CA HIS A 18 -16.56 -3.98 -30.23
C HIS A 18 -17.29 -3.36 -29.02
N PRO A 19 -17.28 -2.03 -28.87
CA PRO A 19 -17.98 -1.36 -27.78
C PRO A 19 -19.51 -1.47 -27.94
N SER A 20 -20.20 -1.69 -26.83
CA SER A 20 -21.66 -1.78 -26.77
C SER A 20 -22.27 -0.44 -26.33
N TYR A 21 -23.01 0.22 -27.21
CA TYR A 21 -23.70 1.47 -26.92
C TYR A 21 -25.12 1.21 -26.40
N HIS A 22 -25.53 1.97 -25.39
CA HIS A 22 -26.83 1.86 -24.74
C HIS A 22 -27.39 3.26 -24.47
N LEU A 23 -28.69 3.44 -24.62
CA LEU A 23 -29.39 4.66 -24.20
C LEU A 23 -29.81 4.50 -22.73
N MET A 24 -29.54 5.50 -21.90
CA MET A 24 -29.79 5.47 -20.45
C MET A 24 -30.38 6.80 -19.99
N THR A 25 -31.17 6.75 -18.92
CA THR A 25 -31.59 7.93 -18.15
C THR A 25 -30.50 8.35 -17.15
N ASP A 26 -30.57 9.59 -16.65
CA ASP A 26 -29.59 10.10 -15.67
C ASP A 26 -29.56 9.26 -14.38
N GLU A 27 -30.70 8.73 -13.94
CA GLU A 27 -30.80 7.82 -12.80
C GLU A 27 -30.03 6.52 -13.05
N GLN A 28 -30.28 5.85 -14.17
CA GLN A 28 -29.57 4.63 -14.57
C GLN A 28 -28.05 4.86 -14.72
N LEU A 29 -27.66 6.02 -15.27
CA LEU A 29 -26.28 6.42 -15.43
C LEU A 29 -25.61 6.70 -14.07
N PHE A 30 -26.32 7.28 -13.10
CA PHE A 30 -25.83 7.44 -11.73
C PHE A 30 -25.63 6.07 -11.04
N GLU A 31 -26.58 5.15 -11.22
CA GLU A 31 -26.47 3.79 -10.67
C GLU A 31 -25.27 3.01 -11.23
N GLN A 32 -25.06 3.04 -12.54
CA GLN A 32 -23.91 2.38 -13.17
C GLN A 32 -22.57 3.03 -12.84
N LYS A 33 -22.55 4.33 -12.52
CA LYS A 33 -21.34 5.02 -12.04
C LYS A 33 -20.98 4.69 -10.58
N LYS A 34 -21.83 4.00 -9.81
CA LYS A 34 -21.51 3.60 -8.43
C LYS A 34 -20.30 2.63 -8.45
N PRO A 35 -19.17 2.99 -7.80
CA PRO A 35 -17.95 2.22 -7.86
C PRO A 35 -18.08 0.86 -7.16
N THR A 36 -17.67 -0.22 -7.82
CA THR A 36 -17.61 -1.54 -7.19
C THR A 36 -16.44 -1.59 -6.21
N GLY A 37 -16.71 -1.36 -4.92
CA GLY A 37 -15.69 -1.30 -3.85
C GLY A 37 -14.77 -2.54 -3.74
N GLN A 38 -15.17 -3.66 -4.34
CA GLN A 38 -14.37 -4.88 -4.47
C GLN A 38 -13.02 -4.66 -5.19
N MET A 39 -12.95 -3.76 -6.18
CA MET A 39 -11.70 -3.53 -6.96
C MET A 39 -10.61 -2.81 -6.16
N LEU A 40 -10.99 -2.02 -5.15
CA LEU A 40 -10.07 -1.30 -4.26
C LEU A 40 -9.91 -2.00 -2.89
N GLN A 41 -10.41 -3.23 -2.75
CA GLN A 41 -10.28 -3.98 -1.51
C GLN A 41 -8.80 -4.24 -1.18
N ILE A 42 -8.34 -3.69 -0.06
CA ILE A 42 -6.95 -3.78 0.38
C ILE A 42 -6.61 -5.24 0.70
N VAL A 43 -5.56 -5.78 0.07
CA VAL A 43 -5.03 -7.11 0.39
C VAL A 43 -4.42 -7.08 1.80
N PRO A 44 -4.82 -7.97 2.72
CA PRO A 44 -4.38 -7.93 4.11
C PRO A 44 -2.86 -8.08 4.24
N VAL A 45 -2.25 -7.21 5.06
CA VAL A 45 -0.82 -7.26 5.34
C VAL A 45 -0.54 -8.38 6.34
N LEU A 46 -0.01 -9.50 5.85
CA LEU A 46 0.37 -10.64 6.68
C LEU A 46 1.80 -10.46 7.25
N PRO A 47 2.07 -11.01 8.45
CA PRO A 47 3.44 -11.14 8.95
C PRO A 47 4.26 -12.07 8.06
N GLU A 48 5.59 -12.05 8.25
CA GLU A 48 6.47 -12.96 7.54
C GLU A 48 6.24 -14.40 7.99
N ARG A 49 6.25 -15.34 7.04
CA ARG A 49 6.16 -16.76 7.36
C ARG A 49 7.46 -17.17 8.03
N LYS A 50 7.38 -17.82 9.20
CA LYS A 50 8.54 -18.48 9.79
C LYS A 50 9.08 -19.52 8.80
N PRO A 51 10.39 -19.68 8.67
CA PRO A 51 10.96 -20.75 7.87
C PRO A 51 10.63 -22.11 8.49
N VAL A 52 10.43 -23.05 7.58
CA VAL A 52 10.00 -24.43 7.69
C VAL A 52 10.84 -25.04 6.50
N CYS A 53 11.47 -26.23 6.52
CA CYS A 53 12.18 -26.91 5.40
C CYS A 53 11.68 -28.37 5.06
N ASP A 54 11.13 -28.68 3.84
CA ASP A 54 10.55 -29.95 3.21
C ASP A 54 10.88 -29.89 1.67
N ILE A 55 11.17 -31.02 0.99
CA ILE A 55 11.70 -31.22 -0.41
C ILE A 55 11.43 -32.67 -0.97
N LEU A 56 10.39 -33.06 -1.72
CA LEU A 56 9.34 -32.35 -2.47
C LEU A 56 8.06 -33.25 -2.70
N ALA A 57 7.72 -34.29 -1.90
CA ALA A 57 6.58 -35.18 -2.23
C ALA A 57 5.22 -34.47 -2.09
N VAL A 58 4.64 -34.01 -3.21
CA VAL A 58 3.44 -33.17 -3.26
C VAL A 58 2.16 -34.00 -3.25
N ASP A 59 1.28 -33.74 -2.28
CA ASP A 59 -0.12 -34.12 -2.40
C ASP A 59 -0.79 -33.31 -3.53
N ILE A 60 -1.20 -34.00 -4.60
CA ILE A 60 -1.89 -33.43 -5.78
C ILE A 60 -3.42 -33.55 -5.72
N THR A 61 -4.00 -33.98 -4.60
CA THR A 61 -5.46 -34.12 -4.41
C THR A 61 -6.18 -32.79 -4.61
N PHE A 62 -7.02 -32.64 -5.63
CA PHE A 62 -7.59 -31.33 -6.01
C PHE A 62 -8.32 -30.58 -4.88
N ASN A 63 -9.02 -31.29 -3.99
CA ASN A 63 -9.90 -30.68 -2.98
C ASN A 63 -9.17 -30.13 -1.72
N VAL A 64 -7.83 -30.16 -1.68
CA VAL A 64 -7.04 -29.66 -0.53
C VAL A 64 -6.53 -28.24 -0.81
N PRO A 65 -6.76 -27.24 0.08
CA PRO A 65 -6.26 -25.89 -0.13
C PRO A 65 -4.72 -25.85 -0.03
N HIS A 66 -4.06 -25.02 -0.86
CA HIS A 66 -2.59 -24.99 -0.95
C HIS A 66 -1.84 -24.65 0.35
N ARG A 67 -2.54 -24.12 1.37
CA ARG A 67 -1.97 -23.87 2.71
C ARG A 67 -1.85 -25.13 3.56
N GLU A 68 -2.72 -26.12 3.33
CA GLU A 68 -2.82 -27.36 4.12
C GLU A 68 -2.19 -28.57 3.41
N ARG A 69 -1.93 -28.47 2.10
CA ARG A 69 -1.20 -29.51 1.33
C ARG A 69 0.14 -29.86 1.97
N PHE A 70 0.39 -31.16 2.11
CA PHE A 70 1.69 -31.72 2.45
C PHE A 70 2.61 -31.77 1.22
N ILE A 71 3.89 -31.43 1.42
CA ILE A 71 4.94 -31.38 0.38
C ILE A 71 6.24 -31.77 1.10
N VAL A 72 6.74 -33.03 1.15
CA VAL A 72 7.70 -33.50 2.21
C VAL A 72 9.19 -33.78 1.86
N THR A 73 10.23 -33.47 2.71
CA THR A 73 11.70 -33.71 2.36
C THR A 73 12.09 -35.17 2.30
N ARG A 74 13.04 -35.47 1.40
CA ARG A 74 14.15 -36.39 1.74
C ARG A 74 15.50 -35.77 1.39
N GLU A 75 16.30 -35.47 2.41
CA GLU A 75 17.71 -35.08 2.24
C GLU A 75 18.60 -36.32 1.95
N PRO A 76 19.81 -36.15 1.36
CA PRO A 76 20.66 -37.28 0.97
C PRO A 76 21.21 -38.08 2.17
N ASP A 77 21.15 -37.52 3.38
CA ASP A 77 21.43 -38.21 4.65
C ASP A 77 20.31 -39.17 5.08
N GLY A 78 19.13 -39.09 4.45
CA GLY A 78 17.94 -39.87 4.77
C GLY A 78 16.92 -39.16 5.68
N THR A 79 17.18 -37.93 6.12
CA THR A 79 16.32 -37.17 7.04
C THR A 79 15.07 -36.62 6.33
N LEU A 80 13.95 -36.56 7.08
CA LEU A 80 12.64 -36.07 6.64
C LEU A 80 12.19 -34.88 7.52
N CYS A 81 11.87 -33.75 6.89
CA CYS A 81 11.72 -32.39 7.43
C CYS A 81 10.55 -31.66 6.73
N LYS A 82 9.89 -30.68 7.43
CA LYS A 82 8.66 -29.85 7.13
C LYS A 82 8.92 -28.47 6.44
N ALA A 83 8.24 -28.04 5.33
CA ALA A 83 8.48 -27.20 4.06
C ALA A 83 9.11 -25.79 3.94
N THR A 84 10.09 -25.59 3.00
CA THR A 84 10.51 -24.23 2.59
C THR A 84 9.43 -23.55 1.78
N CYS A 85 9.20 -22.28 2.12
CA CYS A 85 8.16 -21.49 1.48
C CYS A 85 8.41 -21.32 -0.02
N VAL A 86 9.67 -21.27 -0.45
CA VAL A 86 10.05 -21.12 -1.86
C VAL A 86 9.79 -22.41 -2.64
N GLU A 87 10.22 -23.56 -2.12
CA GLU A 87 10.00 -24.86 -2.78
C GLU A 87 8.52 -25.25 -2.80
N ARG A 88 7.77 -24.97 -1.72
CA ARG A 88 6.31 -25.08 -1.72
C ARG A 88 5.68 -24.20 -2.81
N ASP A 89 6.10 -22.94 -2.92
CA ASP A 89 5.55 -22.01 -3.91
C ASP A 89 5.88 -22.43 -5.36
N TRP A 90 7.06 -22.99 -5.60
CA TRP A 90 7.43 -23.61 -6.88
C TRP A 90 6.61 -24.85 -7.18
N MET A 91 6.53 -25.80 -6.23
CA MET A 91 5.78 -27.04 -6.40
C MET A 91 4.29 -26.80 -6.65
N VAL A 92 3.68 -25.88 -5.91
CA VAL A 92 2.29 -25.47 -6.17
C VAL A 92 2.15 -24.89 -7.58
N GLN A 93 3.10 -24.09 -8.06
CA GLN A 93 3.03 -23.54 -9.42
C GLN A 93 3.34 -24.56 -10.53
N ILE A 94 4.11 -25.62 -10.27
CA ILE A 94 4.36 -26.72 -11.20
C ILE A 94 3.11 -27.59 -11.37
N TYR A 95 2.51 -28.05 -10.26
CA TYR A 95 1.35 -28.95 -10.30
C TYR A 95 0.01 -28.22 -10.48
N PHE A 96 -0.10 -26.95 -10.04
CA PHE A 96 -1.30 -26.12 -10.13
C PHE A 96 -0.96 -24.75 -10.75
N PRO A 97 -0.66 -24.70 -12.07
CA PRO A 97 -0.14 -23.51 -12.72
C PRO A 97 -1.15 -22.35 -12.72
N TYR A 98 -0.85 -21.30 -11.96
CA TYR A 98 -1.63 -20.06 -11.98
C TYR A 98 -1.16 -19.15 -13.12
N LYS A 99 -2.10 -18.67 -13.95
CA LYS A 99 -1.79 -17.78 -15.08
C LYS A 99 -1.08 -16.51 -14.60
N GLY A 100 0.02 -16.15 -15.26
CA GLY A 100 0.81 -14.96 -14.94
C GLY A 100 1.82 -15.11 -13.78
N ARG A 101 1.87 -16.25 -13.08
CA ARG A 101 2.92 -16.54 -12.08
C ARG A 101 4.05 -17.34 -12.73
N GLN A 102 5.28 -16.84 -12.62
CA GLN A 102 6.49 -17.55 -13.05
C GLN A 102 7.17 -18.24 -11.85
N LEU A 103 7.94 -19.31 -12.12
CA LEU A 103 8.73 -20.02 -11.10
C LEU A 103 9.90 -19.14 -10.62
N THR A 104 10.68 -18.63 -11.57
CA THR A 104 11.74 -17.66 -11.31
C THR A 104 11.15 -16.25 -11.18
N ALA A 105 11.79 -15.41 -10.39
CA ALA A 105 11.45 -13.99 -10.31
C ALA A 105 11.83 -13.28 -11.64
N PRO A 106 10.93 -12.49 -12.27
CA PRO A 106 11.27 -11.68 -13.42
C PRO A 106 12.37 -10.65 -13.13
N ALA A 107 13.30 -10.45 -14.08
CA ALA A 107 14.41 -9.49 -13.99
C ALA A 107 13.96 -8.03 -13.72
N VAL A 108 12.70 -7.70 -14.02
CA VAL A 108 12.06 -6.41 -13.70
C VAL A 108 12.16 -6.04 -12.22
N PHE A 109 12.32 -7.01 -11.30
CA PHE A 109 12.50 -6.71 -9.87
C PHE A 109 13.89 -6.20 -9.49
N GLU A 110 14.91 -6.45 -10.30
CA GLU A 110 16.27 -5.99 -10.05
C GLU A 110 16.49 -4.60 -10.67
N GLU A 111 16.09 -4.42 -11.93
CA GLU A 111 16.28 -3.15 -12.65
C GLU A 111 15.13 -2.15 -12.48
N GLY A 112 13.88 -2.65 -12.44
CA GLY A 112 12.67 -1.84 -12.49
C GLY A 112 12.37 -1.07 -11.20
N LEU A 113 12.96 -1.50 -10.07
CA LEU A 113 12.79 -0.86 -8.76
C LEU A 113 13.21 0.62 -8.76
N ARG A 114 14.14 1.00 -9.63
CA ARG A 114 14.67 2.36 -9.81
C ARG A 114 13.77 3.28 -10.65
N ARG A 115 12.71 2.76 -11.29
CA ARG A 115 11.89 3.52 -12.25
C ARG A 115 10.46 3.72 -11.71
N PRO A 116 10.02 4.96 -11.44
CA PRO A 116 8.73 5.22 -10.79
C PRO A 116 7.53 4.61 -11.53
N ILE A 117 7.55 4.68 -12.87
CA ILE A 117 6.49 4.16 -13.76
C ILE A 117 6.23 2.65 -13.54
N VAL A 118 7.21 1.89 -13.05
CA VAL A 118 7.14 0.43 -12.93
C VAL A 118 6.68 -0.02 -11.53
N HIS A 119 6.67 0.86 -10.53
CA HIS A 119 6.30 0.49 -9.14
C HIS A 119 4.90 -0.12 -9.03
N GLU A 120 3.90 0.45 -9.71
CA GLU A 120 2.54 -0.10 -9.67
C GLU A 120 2.48 -1.51 -10.29
N VAL A 121 3.23 -1.76 -11.37
CA VAL A 121 3.35 -3.07 -12.02
C VAL A 121 4.04 -4.08 -11.10
N ILE A 122 5.10 -3.65 -10.40
CA ILE A 122 5.87 -4.45 -9.43
C ILE A 122 5.01 -4.84 -8.22
N LEU A 123 4.15 -3.94 -7.74
CA LEU A 123 3.21 -4.18 -6.65
C LEU A 123 2.01 -5.05 -7.09
N ASN A 124 1.58 -4.95 -8.34
CA ASN A 124 0.52 -5.80 -8.91
C ASN A 124 0.98 -7.25 -9.12
N TYR A 125 2.27 -7.50 -9.35
CA TYR A 125 2.81 -8.85 -9.28
C TYR A 125 2.72 -9.38 -7.84
N ARG A 126 2.44 -10.68 -7.66
CA ARG A 126 2.47 -11.37 -6.35
C ARG A 126 3.92 -11.60 -5.90
N SER A 127 4.66 -10.51 -5.74
CA SER A 127 6.09 -10.46 -5.47
C SER A 127 6.38 -10.71 -3.99
N ARG A 128 7.66 -10.97 -3.66
CA ARG A 128 8.09 -11.17 -2.27
C ARG A 128 7.83 -9.89 -1.46
N ARG A 129 7.46 -10.03 -0.19
CA ARG A 129 7.20 -8.89 0.73
C ARG A 129 8.33 -7.85 0.76
N ILE A 130 9.57 -8.32 0.63
CA ILE A 130 10.79 -7.49 0.51
C ILE A 130 10.68 -6.50 -0.68
N ILE A 131 10.23 -6.96 -1.85
CA ILE A 131 10.11 -6.13 -3.07
C ILE A 131 9.04 -5.04 -2.86
N HIS A 132 7.91 -5.38 -2.22
CA HIS A 132 6.91 -4.39 -1.82
C HIS A 132 7.51 -3.31 -0.88
N HIS A 133 8.27 -3.72 0.14
CA HIS A 133 8.90 -2.79 1.09
C HIS A 133 9.88 -1.84 0.40
N LEU A 134 10.82 -2.37 -0.40
CA LEU A 134 11.77 -1.56 -1.17
C LEU A 134 11.06 -0.62 -2.17
N THR A 135 9.94 -1.06 -2.75
CA THR A 135 9.11 -0.22 -3.63
C THR A 135 8.51 0.95 -2.86
N TYR A 136 7.98 0.73 -1.65
CA TYR A 136 7.46 1.81 -0.80
C TYR A 136 8.56 2.77 -0.34
N GLU A 137 9.76 2.28 -0.04
CA GLU A 137 10.91 3.12 0.31
C GLU A 137 11.36 3.99 -0.86
N ASN A 138 11.37 3.46 -2.09
CA ASN A 138 11.67 4.25 -3.28
C ASN A 138 10.56 5.29 -3.56
N ILE A 139 9.30 4.99 -3.29
CA ILE A 139 8.19 5.95 -3.46
C ILE A 139 8.32 7.11 -2.46
N ASP A 140 8.59 6.80 -1.19
CA ASP A 140 8.80 7.75 -0.09
C ASP A 140 9.98 8.71 -0.39
N GLN A 141 11.13 8.15 -0.78
CA GLN A 141 12.34 8.92 -1.15
C GLN A 141 12.13 9.92 -2.30
N HIS A 142 11.18 9.66 -3.20
CA HIS A 142 10.91 10.51 -4.36
C HIS A 142 9.61 11.32 -4.23
N GLY A 143 8.91 11.24 -3.08
CA GLY A 143 7.63 11.94 -2.86
C GLY A 143 6.47 11.49 -3.77
N ASN A 144 6.60 10.37 -4.49
CA ASN A 144 5.68 9.97 -5.56
C ASN A 144 4.46 9.16 -5.05
N CYS A 145 3.93 9.51 -3.87
CA CYS A 145 2.84 8.77 -3.21
C CYS A 145 1.56 8.69 -4.05
N ASP A 146 1.30 9.71 -4.88
CA ASP A 146 0.19 9.80 -5.83
C ASP A 146 0.10 8.62 -6.80
N LEU A 147 1.25 8.02 -7.15
CA LEU A 147 1.26 6.87 -8.04
C LEU A 147 0.34 5.76 -7.52
N LEU A 148 0.28 5.57 -6.20
CA LEU A 148 -0.57 4.57 -5.56
C LEU A 148 -1.95 5.08 -5.13
N CYS A 149 -2.24 6.39 -5.19
CA CYS A 149 -3.59 6.92 -4.97
C CYS A 149 -4.60 6.24 -5.91
N SER A 150 -5.81 5.98 -5.42
CA SER A 150 -6.84 5.19 -6.12
C SER A 150 -6.39 3.76 -6.50
N THR A 151 -5.47 3.15 -5.75
CA THR A 151 -5.11 1.72 -5.88
C THR A 151 -5.26 0.98 -4.55
N HIS A 152 -5.50 -0.33 -4.60
CA HIS A 152 -5.57 -1.20 -3.41
C HIS A 152 -4.22 -1.35 -2.68
N HIS A 153 -3.10 -0.87 -3.26
CA HIS A 153 -1.78 -0.89 -2.63
C HIS A 153 -1.54 0.27 -1.68
N PHE A 154 -2.27 1.38 -1.83
CA PHE A 154 -2.08 2.59 -1.02
C PHE A 154 -2.14 2.28 0.48
N GLY A 155 -3.19 1.59 0.95
CA GLY A 155 -3.33 1.24 2.37
C GLY A 155 -2.18 0.37 2.90
N ARG A 156 -1.58 -0.48 2.05
CA ARG A 156 -0.39 -1.29 2.41
C ARG A 156 0.87 -0.43 2.53
N MET A 157 1.00 0.61 1.71
CA MET A 157 2.08 1.61 1.82
C MET A 157 1.92 2.42 3.11
N VAL A 158 0.74 2.99 3.38
CA VAL A 158 0.48 3.78 4.61
C VAL A 158 0.75 2.93 5.86
N TRP A 159 0.26 1.69 5.90
CA TRP A 159 0.54 0.77 7.01
C TRP A 159 2.03 0.48 7.19
N TYR A 160 2.79 0.32 6.10
CA TYR A 160 4.23 0.09 6.14
C TYR A 160 5.02 1.32 6.63
N LEU A 161 4.70 2.51 6.10
CA LEU A 161 5.34 3.77 6.51
C LEU A 161 5.02 4.10 7.98
N GLY A 162 3.76 3.94 8.39
CA GLY A 162 3.33 4.03 9.79
C GLY A 162 4.10 3.07 10.68
N SER A 163 4.14 1.77 10.33
CA SER A 163 4.89 0.72 11.07
C SER A 163 6.41 0.99 11.18
N LYS A 164 6.95 1.87 10.32
CA LYS A 164 8.37 2.27 10.29
C LYS A 164 8.62 3.67 10.84
N ILE A 165 7.58 4.36 11.34
CA ILE A 165 7.67 5.74 11.86
C ILE A 165 8.22 6.71 10.78
N ARG A 166 7.84 6.49 9.52
CA ARG A 166 8.19 7.33 8.35
C ARG A 166 6.94 7.89 7.67
N ILE A 167 5.96 8.35 8.46
CA ILE A 167 4.69 8.85 7.92
C ILE A 167 4.76 10.34 7.49
N ASP A 168 5.81 11.05 7.88
CA ASP A 168 5.89 12.51 7.70
C ASP A 168 5.99 12.93 6.23
N GLY A 169 6.71 12.18 5.39
CA GLY A 169 6.76 12.44 3.94
C GLY A 169 5.40 12.32 3.26
N LEU A 170 4.59 11.34 3.67
CA LEU A 170 3.21 11.16 3.20
C LEU A 170 2.29 12.30 3.66
N ILE A 171 2.42 12.75 4.91
CA ILE A 171 1.62 13.87 5.45
C ILE A 171 1.95 15.16 4.70
N ILE A 172 3.23 15.42 4.43
CA ILE A 172 3.68 16.59 3.63
C ILE A 172 3.09 16.53 2.21
N ASP A 173 3.15 15.39 1.53
CA ASP A 173 2.55 15.20 0.20
C ASP A 173 1.03 15.44 0.20
N MET A 174 0.31 14.94 1.21
CA MET A 174 -1.13 15.20 1.37
C MET A 174 -1.45 16.68 1.58
N ILE A 175 -0.67 17.38 2.43
CA ILE A 175 -0.85 18.82 2.69
C ILE A 175 -0.57 19.64 1.42
N LEU A 176 0.50 19.34 0.69
CA LEU A 176 0.85 20.01 -0.57
C LEU A 176 -0.24 19.86 -1.65
N ARG A 177 -1.02 18.77 -1.60
CA ARG A 177 -2.16 18.50 -2.48
C ARG A 177 -3.49 19.10 -1.99
N GLY A 178 -3.52 19.71 -0.81
CA GLY A 178 -4.75 20.18 -0.17
C GLY A 178 -5.64 19.07 0.42
N LEU A 179 -5.14 17.84 0.55
CA LEU A 179 -5.85 16.69 1.10
C LEU A 179 -5.82 16.68 2.64
N ILE A 180 -6.30 17.77 3.26
CA ILE A 180 -6.18 18.01 4.71
C ILE A 180 -6.87 16.92 5.54
N HIS A 181 -8.04 16.43 5.12
CA HIS A 181 -8.75 15.35 5.83
C HIS A 181 -8.05 13.98 5.73
N ASP A 182 -7.43 13.64 4.60
CA ASP A 182 -6.63 12.40 4.51
C ASP A 182 -5.38 12.51 5.43
N ALA A 183 -4.77 13.70 5.54
CA ALA A 183 -3.64 13.96 6.43
C ALA A 183 -4.04 13.88 7.92
N GLU A 184 -5.21 14.42 8.28
CA GLU A 184 -5.84 14.28 9.60
C GLU A 184 -6.00 12.81 9.98
N SER A 185 -6.67 12.01 9.13
CA SER A 185 -6.84 10.57 9.37
C SER A 185 -5.53 9.78 9.40
N ALA A 186 -4.49 10.22 8.68
CA ALA A 186 -3.15 9.63 8.76
C ALA A 186 -2.48 9.88 10.13
N VAL A 187 -2.66 11.06 10.72
CA VAL A 187 -2.19 11.38 12.09
C VAL A 187 -3.01 10.62 13.14
N GLU A 188 -4.32 10.51 12.99
CA GLU A 188 -5.17 9.70 13.87
C GLU A 188 -4.73 8.22 13.86
N LEU A 189 -4.49 7.65 12.68
CA LEU A 189 -3.95 6.29 12.53
C LEU A 189 -2.60 6.13 13.24
N TYR A 190 -1.70 7.11 13.10
CA TYR A 190 -0.41 7.10 13.76
C TYR A 190 -0.54 7.17 15.30
N HIS A 191 -1.46 7.98 15.82
CA HIS A 191 -1.77 8.07 17.24
C HIS A 191 -2.40 6.78 17.78
N MET A 192 -3.28 6.11 17.02
CA MET A 192 -3.82 4.80 17.37
C MET A 192 -2.74 3.70 17.40
N MET A 193 -1.80 3.72 16.45
CA MET A 193 -0.69 2.76 16.41
C MET A 193 0.30 2.94 17.56
N TYR A 194 0.49 4.18 18.03
CA TYR A 194 1.53 4.51 19.01
C TYR A 194 1.10 5.51 20.09
N SER A 195 0.14 5.12 20.92
CA SER A 195 -0.43 5.92 22.03
C SER A 195 0.59 6.51 23.02
N GLN A 196 1.80 5.94 23.10
CA GLN A 196 2.87 6.34 24.02
C GLN A 196 3.70 7.57 23.59
N PHE A 197 3.57 8.04 22.34
CA PHE A 197 4.37 9.16 21.82
C PHE A 197 3.97 10.51 22.43
N GLN A 198 4.93 11.43 22.42
CA GLN A 198 4.75 12.80 22.91
C GLN A 198 3.62 13.55 22.18
N SER A 199 3.42 13.33 20.88
CA SER A 199 2.35 13.98 20.11
C SER A 199 0.95 13.59 20.57
N VAL A 200 0.76 12.37 21.09
CA VAL A 200 -0.51 11.92 21.65
C VAL A 200 -0.76 12.61 23.00
N LYS A 201 0.28 12.73 23.83
CA LYS A 201 0.21 13.40 25.14
C LYS A 201 -0.12 14.87 24.97
N GLU A 202 0.57 15.57 24.08
CA GLU A 202 0.35 17.00 23.83
C GLU A 202 -1.00 17.26 23.16
N ALA A 203 -1.44 16.43 22.21
CA ALA A 203 -2.79 16.50 21.66
C ALA A 203 -3.87 16.31 22.74
N THR A 204 -3.66 15.40 23.70
CA THR A 204 -4.59 15.17 24.82
C THR A 204 -4.62 16.36 25.77
N VAL A 205 -3.46 16.93 26.10
CA VAL A 205 -3.35 18.13 26.96
C VAL A 205 -4.02 19.35 26.32
N GLN A 206 -3.90 19.51 25.00
CA GLN A 206 -4.48 20.64 24.27
C GLN A 206 -5.94 20.40 23.82
N GLN A 207 -6.51 19.22 24.08
CA GLN A 207 -7.78 18.76 23.50
C GLN A 207 -7.86 18.97 21.97
N ALA A 208 -6.70 18.84 21.31
CA ALA A 208 -6.52 19.17 19.90
C ALA A 208 -7.40 18.26 19.02
N SER A 209 -8.21 18.88 18.16
CA SER A 209 -9.05 18.17 17.21
C SER A 209 -8.72 18.58 15.77
N ARG A 210 -8.87 17.64 14.83
CA ARG A 210 -8.70 17.88 13.39
C ARG A 210 -7.35 18.52 13.03
N ILE A 211 -7.37 19.75 12.51
CA ILE A 211 -6.21 20.53 12.08
C ILE A 211 -5.24 20.78 13.23
N ASP A 212 -5.70 20.84 14.48
CA ASP A 212 -4.81 21.04 15.62
C ASP A 212 -3.93 19.81 15.90
N LEU A 213 -4.36 18.60 15.53
CA LEU A 213 -3.50 17.40 15.56
C LEU A 213 -2.33 17.52 14.59
N LEU A 214 -2.56 18.09 13.40
CA LEU A 214 -1.51 18.38 12.42
C LEU A 214 -0.54 19.45 12.97
N LYS A 215 -1.05 20.50 13.62
CA LYS A 215 -0.20 21.51 14.30
C LYS A 215 0.72 20.87 15.34
N VAL A 216 0.17 20.11 16.29
CA VAL A 216 0.94 19.42 17.35
C VAL A 216 1.98 18.48 16.75
N ARG A 217 1.59 17.65 15.76
CA ARG A 217 2.49 16.72 15.07
C ARG A 217 3.64 17.46 14.38
N CYS A 218 3.35 18.54 13.65
CA CYS A 218 4.37 19.34 12.98
C CYS A 218 5.29 20.04 13.99
N ILE A 219 4.76 20.71 15.03
CA ILE A 219 5.54 21.41 16.07
C ILE A 219 6.57 20.48 16.71
N LEU A 220 6.18 19.25 17.05
CA LEU A 220 7.09 18.26 17.63
C LEU A 220 8.17 17.72 16.68
N PHE A 221 7.99 17.84 15.37
CA PHE A 221 8.92 17.34 14.35
C PHE A 221 9.63 18.47 13.57
N TYR A 222 9.41 19.74 13.95
CA TYR A 222 10.03 20.95 13.37
C TYR A 222 11.53 21.12 13.76
N LEU A 223 12.34 20.07 13.62
CA LEU A 223 13.79 20.20 13.44
C LEU A 223 14.27 19.78 12.03
N VAL A 224 13.35 19.44 11.12
CA VAL A 224 13.62 19.34 9.68
C VAL A 224 13.03 20.57 8.96
N VAL A 225 13.49 21.74 9.41
CA VAL A 225 13.27 23.05 8.78
C VAL A 225 13.87 22.97 7.36
N TYR A 226 13.13 23.15 6.26
CA TYR A 226 12.94 24.47 5.63
C TYR A 226 11.81 24.53 4.56
N CYS A 227 11.02 23.46 4.34
CA CYS A 227 10.04 23.43 3.23
C CYS A 227 8.66 24.03 3.53
N VAL A 228 8.21 24.03 4.80
CA VAL A 228 6.82 24.38 5.14
C VAL A 228 6.61 25.88 5.35
N THR A 229 7.67 26.68 5.51
CA THR A 229 7.55 28.15 5.61
C THR A 229 6.99 28.80 4.34
N GLY A 230 7.21 28.21 3.15
CA GLY A 230 6.52 28.61 1.91
C GLY A 230 5.04 28.15 1.84
N CYS A 231 4.70 27.05 2.52
CA CYS A 231 3.32 26.55 2.57
C CYS A 231 2.44 27.32 3.58
N TYR A 232 3.06 28.03 4.52
CA TYR A 232 2.36 28.87 5.50
C TYR A 232 1.57 30.02 4.84
N GLU A 233 1.99 30.52 3.66
CA GLU A 233 1.21 31.52 2.90
C GLU A 233 -0.04 30.92 2.25
N ILE A 234 0.03 29.66 1.79
CA ILE A 234 -1.12 28.93 1.23
C ILE A 234 -2.18 28.71 2.33
N LEU A 235 -1.75 28.44 3.57
CA LEU A 235 -2.64 28.32 4.73
C LEU A 235 -3.18 29.68 5.21
N LYS A 236 -2.44 30.79 5.05
CA LYS A 236 -2.94 32.15 5.34
C LYS A 236 -4.05 32.60 4.39
N HIS A 237 -3.99 32.23 3.11
CA HIS A 237 -4.97 32.67 2.11
C HIS A 237 -6.40 32.13 2.34
N ASN A 238 -6.55 31.07 3.14
CA ASN A 238 -7.85 30.56 3.61
C ASN A 238 -8.17 31.07 5.04
N SER A 239 -8.23 32.39 5.23
CA SER A 239 -8.98 33.16 6.24
C SER A 239 -9.14 32.66 7.70
N VAL A 240 -8.29 31.77 8.22
CA VAL A 240 -8.46 31.12 9.55
C VAL A 240 -7.20 31.24 10.43
N PHE A 241 -6.19 31.99 10.00
CA PHE A 241 -4.93 32.19 10.75
C PHE A 241 -4.58 33.67 10.96
N GLU A 242 -5.49 34.41 11.61
CA GLU A 242 -5.13 35.58 12.42
C GLU A 242 -5.19 35.20 13.90
N HIS A 243 -4.18 35.63 14.67
CA HIS A 243 -3.89 35.34 16.09
C HIS A 243 -2.97 34.15 16.40
N LEU A 244 -1.68 34.36 16.12
CA LEU A 244 -0.57 33.86 16.95
C LEU A 244 0.55 34.90 16.93
N HIS A 245 0.35 35.96 17.72
CA HIS A 245 1.31 37.03 17.95
C HIS A 245 1.36 37.33 19.45
N MET A 246 1.99 36.41 20.21
CA MET A 246 2.82 36.64 21.41
C MET A 246 3.38 35.29 21.89
#